data_AF-A0A350T0J9-F1
#
_entry.id   AF-A0A350T0J9-F1
#
_cell.length_a   1.000
_cell.length_b   1.000
_cell.length_c   1.000
_cell.angle_alpha   90.00
_cell.angle_beta   90.00
_cell.angle_gamma   90.00
#
_symmetry.space_group_name_H-M   'P 1'
#
loop_
_entity.id
_entity.type
_entity.pdbx_description
1 polymer ?
#
loop_
_entity_poly.entity_id
_entity_poly.type
_entity_poly.pdbx_seq_one_letter_code
_entity_poly.pdbx_strand_id
1 'polypeptide(L)'
;MANTTADTLRDRVRAAIESEREHLVEVGETIRLNPELGYQEFIASQTLADQLREAGFEVEKPYKGLETAFRATRKGSGDGPTVAILAEYDALKGIGHGCGHNLIGASG
;
A
#
# COMPACT_ATOMS: atom_id res chain seq x y z
N MET A 1 -13.88 -31.34 2.39
CA MET A 1 -14.77 -30.58 3.28
C MET A 1 -14.17 -29.19 3.41
N ALA A 2 -14.90 -28.15 3.05
CA ALA A 2 -14.45 -26.76 3.12
C ALA A 2 -14.14 -26.41 4.58
N ASN A 3 -13.01 -25.74 4.82
CA ASN A 3 -12.59 -25.37 6.18
C ASN A 3 -13.31 -24.06 6.55
N THR A 4 -14.51 -24.19 7.12
CA THR A 4 -15.51 -23.14 7.30
C THR A 4 -14.97 -21.82 7.90
N THR A 5 -13.97 -21.88 8.78
CA THR A 5 -13.36 -20.68 9.38
C THR A 5 -12.38 -19.96 8.44
N ALA A 6 -11.60 -20.70 7.65
CA ALA A 6 -10.67 -20.10 6.70
C ALA A 6 -11.44 -19.48 5.52
N ASP A 7 -12.51 -20.13 5.09
CA ASP A 7 -13.35 -19.64 4.00
C ASP A 7 -14.10 -18.37 4.42
N THR A 8 -14.63 -18.31 5.64
CA THR A 8 -15.26 -17.09 6.18
C THR A 8 -14.28 -15.93 6.36
N LEU A 9 -13.02 -16.18 6.75
CA LEU A 9 -12.00 -15.13 6.78
C LEU A 9 -11.65 -14.60 5.39
N ARG A 10 -11.54 -15.50 4.40
CA ARG A 10 -11.27 -15.11 3.00
C ARG A 10 -12.39 -14.24 2.45
N ASP A 11 -13.64 -14.59 2.74
CA ASP A 11 -14.80 -13.82 2.26
C ASP A 11 -14.86 -12.44 2.92
N ARG A 12 -14.51 -12.33 4.22
CA ARG A 12 -14.39 -11.03 4.90
C ARG A 12 -13.31 -10.15 4.30
N VAL A 13 -12.14 -10.70 3.98
CA VAL A 13 -11.06 -9.95 3.32
C VAL A 13 -11.50 -9.48 1.94
N ARG A 14 -12.12 -10.36 1.15
CA ARG A 14 -12.66 -9.99 -0.17
C ARG A 14 -13.69 -8.88 -0.09
N ALA A 15 -14.64 -8.98 0.85
CA ALA A 15 -15.66 -7.95 1.03
C ALA A 15 -15.05 -6.59 1.43
N ALA A 16 -14.01 -6.59 2.28
CA ALA A 16 -13.30 -5.36 2.65
C ALA A 16 -12.53 -4.74 1.48
N ILE A 17 -11.86 -5.56 0.66
CA ILE A 17 -11.20 -5.07 -0.57
C ILE A 17 -12.24 -4.51 -1.55
N GLU A 18 -13.39 -5.18 -1.66
CA GLU A 18 -14.47 -4.73 -2.56
C GLU A 18 -15.05 -3.38 -2.13
N SER A 19 -15.26 -3.17 -0.83
CA SER A 19 -15.78 -1.90 -0.32
C SER A 19 -14.82 -0.73 -0.52
N GLU A 20 -13.51 -1.00 -0.58
CA GLU A 20 -12.47 0.02 -0.80
C GLU A 20 -12.05 0.14 -2.27
N ARG A 21 -12.67 -0.61 -3.20
CA ARG A 21 -12.21 -0.73 -4.58
C ARG A 21 -12.00 0.63 -5.25
N GLU A 22 -13.01 1.50 -5.22
CA GLU A 22 -12.97 2.79 -5.93
C GLU A 22 -11.82 3.65 -5.40
N HIS A 23 -11.64 3.67 -4.09
CA HIS A 23 -10.59 4.40 -3.41
C HIS A 23 -9.19 3.85 -3.72
N LEU A 24 -9.01 2.52 -3.69
CA LEU A 24 -7.74 1.89 -4.08
C LEU A 24 -7.37 2.18 -5.53
N VAL A 25 -8.36 2.22 -6.44
CA VAL A 25 -8.16 2.61 -7.83
C VAL A 25 -7.77 4.08 -7.93
N GLU A 26 -8.40 4.98 -7.16
CA GLU A 26 -8.04 6.40 -7.13
C GLU A 26 -6.60 6.64 -6.64
N VAL A 27 -6.17 5.92 -5.60
CA VAL A 27 -4.78 5.96 -5.13
C VAL A 27 -3.82 5.52 -6.24
N GLY A 28 -4.11 4.39 -6.88
CA GLY A 28 -3.31 3.86 -7.99
C GLY A 28 -3.26 4.81 -9.20
N GLU A 29 -4.36 5.48 -9.52
CA GLU A 29 -4.45 6.48 -10.59
C GLU A 29 -3.70 7.77 -10.23
N THR A 30 -3.78 8.21 -8.97
CA THR A 30 -3.03 9.37 -8.46
C THR A 30 -1.53 9.14 -8.64
N ILE A 31 -1.02 7.97 -8.26
CA ILE A 31 0.38 7.62 -8.46
C ILE A 31 0.71 7.51 -9.96
N ARG A 32 -0.14 6.83 -10.74
CA ARG A 32 0.05 6.66 -12.20
C ARG A 32 0.18 7.98 -12.96
N LEU A 33 -0.65 8.97 -12.60
CA LEU A 33 -0.70 10.29 -13.23
C LEU A 33 0.44 11.21 -12.80
N ASN A 34 1.12 10.89 -11.70
CA ASN A 34 2.24 11.65 -11.16
C ASN A 34 3.50 10.77 -11.10
N PRO A 35 4.06 10.35 -12.25
CA PRO A 35 5.21 9.46 -12.26
C PRO A 35 6.46 10.16 -11.71
N GLU A 36 7.01 9.62 -10.65
CA GLU A 36 8.21 10.12 -9.98
C GLU A 36 9.33 9.08 -10.03
N LEU A 37 10.57 9.50 -10.26
CA LEU A 37 11.71 8.58 -10.36
C LEU A 37 12.20 8.15 -8.98
N GLY A 38 12.86 7.00 -8.91
CA GLY A 38 13.50 6.47 -7.69
C GLY A 38 14.20 7.53 -6.82
N TYR A 39 13.89 7.50 -5.52
CA TYR A 39 14.30 8.47 -4.49
C TYR A 39 13.69 9.87 -4.64
N GLN A 40 12.74 10.06 -5.54
CA GLN A 40 12.05 11.33 -5.80
C GLN A 40 10.52 11.17 -5.81
N GLU A 41 10.02 9.98 -5.48
CA GLU A 41 8.61 9.64 -5.33
C GLU A 41 7.91 10.23 -4.09
N PHE A 42 7.90 11.57 -4.00
CA PHE A 42 7.33 12.31 -2.87
C PHE A 42 5.80 12.25 -2.83
N ILE A 43 5.12 12.45 -3.96
CA ILE A 43 3.67 12.39 -4.05
C ILE A 43 3.23 10.97 -3.72
N ALA A 44 3.79 9.97 -4.40
CA ALA A 44 3.38 8.59 -4.19
C ALA A 44 3.63 8.11 -2.74
N SER A 45 4.82 8.40 -2.20
CA SER A 45 5.15 8.12 -0.80
C SER A 45 4.21 8.81 0.18
N GLN A 46 3.81 10.07 -0.09
CA GLN A 46 2.93 10.82 0.80
C GLN A 46 1.52 10.28 0.76
N THR A 47 0.97 10.03 -0.44
CA THR A 47 -0.35 9.45 -0.63
C THR A 47 -0.48 8.14 0.14
N LEU A 48 0.45 7.20 -0.03
CA LEU A 48 0.38 5.89 0.66
C LEU A 48 0.54 6.02 2.18
N ALA A 49 1.46 6.87 2.64
CA ALA A 49 1.67 7.10 4.06
C ALA A 49 0.43 7.70 4.74
N ASP A 50 -0.24 8.66 4.10
CA ASP A 50 -1.46 9.27 4.63
C ASP A 50 -2.63 8.29 4.64
N GLN A 51 -2.78 7.49 3.59
CA GLN A 51 -3.80 6.43 3.55
C GLN A 51 -3.65 5.42 4.69
N LEU A 52 -2.42 5.00 4.98
CA LEU A 52 -2.15 4.09 6.09
C LEU A 52 -2.39 4.77 7.46
N ARG A 53 -2.10 6.06 7.61
CA ARG A 53 -2.45 6.83 8.83
C ARG A 53 -3.97 6.88 9.03
N GLU A 54 -4.72 7.19 7.98
CA GLU A 54 -6.18 7.24 8.01
C GLU A 54 -6.79 5.87 8.36
N ALA A 55 -6.18 4.78 7.88
CA ALA A 55 -6.53 3.41 8.23
C ALA A 55 -6.09 2.98 9.66
N GLY A 56 -5.44 3.87 10.41
CA GLY A 56 -5.05 3.66 11.80
C GLY A 56 -3.72 2.93 12.01
N PHE A 57 -2.82 2.94 11.03
CA PHE A 57 -1.43 2.49 11.21
C PHE A 57 -0.58 3.59 11.86
N GLU A 58 0.39 3.18 12.66
CA GLU A 58 1.48 4.05 13.09
C GLU A 58 2.47 4.17 11.93
N VAL A 59 2.63 5.37 11.37
CA VAL A 59 3.46 5.63 10.19
C VAL A 59 4.66 6.48 10.54
N GLU A 60 5.85 5.90 10.36
CA GLU A 60 7.15 6.56 10.43
C GLU A 60 7.61 6.97 9.02
N LYS A 61 7.73 8.28 8.78
CA LYS A 61 8.25 8.88 7.55
C LYS A 61 9.00 10.17 7.91
N PRO A 62 10.23 10.41 7.43
CA PRO A 62 11.01 9.54 6.56
C PRO A 62 11.52 8.29 7.30
N TYR A 63 11.85 7.22 6.57
CA TYR A 63 12.33 5.97 7.15
C TYR A 63 13.75 5.63 6.71
N LYS A 64 14.61 5.25 7.66
CA LYS A 64 16.00 4.80 7.42
C LYS A 64 16.84 5.74 6.54
N GLY A 65 16.61 7.05 6.65
CA GLY A 65 17.37 8.08 5.93
C GLY A 65 16.95 8.28 4.48
N LEU A 66 15.81 7.73 4.05
CA LEU A 66 15.21 7.96 2.74
C LEU A 66 13.94 8.80 2.91
N GLU A 67 13.94 9.99 2.30
CA GLU A 67 12.82 10.95 2.39
C GLU A 67 11.50 10.38 1.86
N THR A 68 11.59 9.53 0.83
CA THR A 68 10.45 8.90 0.19
C THR A 68 10.11 7.54 0.77
N ALA A 69 10.87 7.00 1.74
CA ALA A 69 10.52 5.74 2.40
C ALA A 69 9.65 5.98 3.63
N PHE A 70 8.74 5.05 3.90
CA PHE A 70 7.97 5.02 5.14
C PHE A 70 7.90 3.60 5.71
N ARG A 71 7.59 3.50 7.00
CA ARG A 71 7.21 2.25 7.67
C ARG A 71 5.88 2.44 8.35
N ALA A 72 4.90 1.61 7.99
CA ALA A 72 3.60 1.57 8.63
C ALA A 72 3.47 0.30 9.47
N THR A 73 3.06 0.44 10.73
CA THR A 73 2.88 -0.71 11.63
C THR A 73 1.54 -0.66 12.33
N ARG A 74 0.92 -1.83 12.49
CA ARG A 74 -0.27 -2.00 13.32
C ARG A 74 -0.16 -3.29 14.11
N LYS A 75 -0.40 -3.20 15.43
CA LYS A 75 -0.34 -4.38 16.31
C LYS A 75 -1.60 -5.22 16.14
N GLY A 76 -1.42 -6.52 15.86
CA GLY A 76 -2.51 -7.50 15.88
C GLY A 76 -3.04 -7.76 17.29
N SER A 77 -4.17 -8.46 17.39
CA SER A 77 -4.86 -8.71 18.66
C SER A 77 -4.37 -9.92 19.46
N GLY A 78 -3.36 -10.65 18.97
CA GLY A 78 -2.87 -11.86 19.64
C GLY A 78 -1.47 -12.26 19.19
N ASP A 79 -1.00 -13.37 19.75
CA ASP A 79 0.31 -13.94 19.42
C ASP A 79 0.26 -14.57 18.03
N GLY A 80 1.14 -14.12 17.15
CA GLY A 80 1.18 -14.54 15.76
C GLY A 80 2.39 -13.97 15.04
N PRO A 81 2.63 -14.39 13.78
CA PRO A 81 3.74 -13.87 13.00
C PRO A 81 3.52 -12.39 12.65
N THR A 82 4.62 -11.64 12.59
CA THR A 82 4.64 -10.33 11.92
C THR A 82 4.70 -10.55 10.42
N VAL A 83 3.72 -10.03 9.69
CA VAL A 83 3.69 -10.04 8.22
C VAL A 83 4.10 -8.67 7.72
N ALA A 84 5.05 -8.62 6.78
CA ALA A 84 5.44 -7.41 6.09
C ALA A 84 4.89 -7.43 4.66
N ILE A 85 4.33 -6.31 4.22
CA ILE A 85 3.93 -6.07 2.83
C ILE A 85 4.84 -4.96 2.31
N LEU A 86 5.39 -5.17 1.10
CA LEU A 86 6.32 -4.24 0.49
C LEU A 86 5.58 -3.45 -0.59
N ALA A 87 5.57 -2.14 -0.43
CA ALA A 87 5.04 -1.20 -1.41
C ALA A 87 6.19 -0.60 -2.22
N GLU A 88 6.10 -0.69 -3.55
CA GLU A 88 6.98 -0.02 -4.50
C GLU A 88 6.16 1.02 -5.27
N TYR A 89 6.74 2.18 -5.60
CA TYR A 89 5.98 3.29 -6.18
C TYR A 89 6.84 4.27 -7.00
N ASP A 90 8.03 3.88 -7.44
CA ASP A 90 8.85 4.64 -8.40
C ASP A 90 8.44 4.36 -9.86
N ALA A 91 8.77 5.30 -10.74
CA ALA A 91 8.49 5.26 -12.17
C ALA A 91 9.77 5.14 -13.00
N LEU A 92 9.59 4.72 -14.25
CA LEU A 92 10.67 4.65 -15.24
C LEU A 92 10.81 5.97 -16.01
N LYS A 93 12.07 6.39 -16.23
CA LYS A 93 12.39 7.59 -17.01
C LYS A 93 11.84 7.51 -18.44
N GLY A 94 11.00 8.49 -18.80
CA GLY A 94 10.42 8.60 -20.15
C GLY A 94 9.30 7.60 -20.45
N ILE A 95 8.98 6.69 -19.53
CA ILE A 95 7.95 5.65 -19.69
C ILE A 95 6.83 5.84 -18.65
N GLY A 96 7.13 6.40 -17.48
CA GLY A 96 6.20 6.44 -16.35
C GLY A 96 6.12 5.08 -15.65
N HIS A 97 4.96 4.75 -15.09
CA HIS A 97 4.75 3.45 -14.40
C HIS A 97 4.56 2.27 -15.37
N GLY A 98 5.44 2.12 -16.35
CA GLY A 98 5.43 0.96 -17.26
C GLY A 98 5.66 -0.39 -16.55
N CYS A 99 6.26 -0.38 -15.36
CA CYS A 99 6.40 -1.55 -14.49
C CYS A 99 5.20 -1.79 -13.56
N GLY A 100 4.21 -0.89 -13.53
CA GLY A 100 3.01 -1.05 -12.70
C GLY A 100 3.21 -0.77 -11.20
N HIS A 101 4.28 -0.08 -10.78
CA HIS A 101 4.52 0.21 -9.35
C HIS A 101 3.39 1.05 -8.73
N ASN A 102 2.66 1.83 -9.52
CA ASN A 102 1.43 2.48 -9.04
C ASN A 102 0.38 1.49 -8.51
N LEU A 103 0.29 0.29 -9.09
CA LEU A 103 -0.60 -0.79 -8.62
C LEU A 103 0.00 -1.53 -7.43
N ILE A 104 1.32 -1.77 -7.44
CA ILE A 104 2.02 -2.42 -6.32
C ILE A 104 1.85 -1.59 -5.05
N GLY A 105 2.13 -0.29 -5.11
CA GLY A 105 1.95 0.62 -3.99
C GLY A 105 0.51 0.72 -3.51
N ALA A 106 -0.46 0.84 -4.43
CA ALA A 106 -1.86 1.01 -4.08
C ALA A 106 -2.55 -0.25 -3.52
N SER A 107 -2.06 -1.44 -3.86
CA SER A 107 -2.66 -2.73 -3.41
C SER A 107 -1.88 -3.44 -2.31
N GLY A 108 -0.72 -2.90 -1.92
CA GLY A 108 0.14 -3.40 -0.85
C GLY A 108 -0.26 -2.96 0.55
#